data_AF-A0A5C5V5X4-F1
#
_entry.id   AF-A0A5C5V5X4-F1
#
_cell.length_a   1.000
_cell.length_b   1.000
_cell.length_c   1.000
_cell.angle_alpha   90.00
_cell.angle_beta   90.00
_cell.angle_gamma   90.00
#
_symmetry.space_group_name_H-M   'P 1'
#
loop_
_entity.id
_entity.type
_entity.pdbx_description
1 polymer ?
#
loop_
_entity_poly.entity_id
_entity_poly.type
_entity_poly.pdbx_seq_one_letter_code
_entity_poly.pdbx_strand_id
1 'polypeptide(L)'
;MTPSSRTPEGDDNTCGVCGHEVRIEPTRPPGDATCPHCGALLWFADKQADSPTTAKAAMYWRRAQVALGAENWQAAERWLSKAAALDPGNDGFRQELEQVRQKLAALRPTKRRRKRQPD
;
A
#
# COMPACT_ATOMS: atom_id res chain seq x y z
N MET A 1 -33.61 6.49 -25.71
CA MET A 1 -32.25 6.07 -25.37
C MET A 1 -31.84 6.80 -24.09
N THR A 2 -32.04 6.20 -22.92
CA THR A 2 -31.59 6.77 -21.65
C THR A 2 -30.10 6.44 -21.49
N PRO A 3 -29.19 7.43 -21.47
CA PRO A 3 -27.79 7.13 -21.23
C PRO A 3 -27.66 6.54 -19.82
N SER A 4 -27.05 5.35 -19.74
CA SER A 4 -26.71 4.71 -18.49
C SER A 4 -25.78 5.65 -17.72
N SER A 5 -26.22 6.11 -16.55
CA SER A 5 -25.42 6.93 -15.63
C SER A 5 -24.33 6.05 -15.02
N ARG A 6 -23.33 5.73 -15.83
CA ARG A 6 -22.09 5.16 -15.31
C ARG A 6 -21.44 6.28 -14.52
N THR A 7 -21.23 6.06 -13.23
CA THR A 7 -20.24 6.81 -12.46
C THR A 7 -18.99 6.89 -13.32
N PRO A 8 -18.50 8.10 -13.67
CA PRO A 8 -17.27 8.17 -14.45
C PRO A 8 -16.19 7.51 -13.59
N GLU A 9 -15.53 6.51 -14.15
CA GLU A 9 -14.47 5.75 -13.46
C GLU A 9 -13.16 6.52 -13.54
N GLY A 10 -12.28 6.35 -12.56
CA GLY A 10 -10.99 7.04 -12.49
C GLY A 10 -10.94 8.20 -11.49
N ASP A 11 -9.81 8.89 -11.49
CA ASP A 11 -9.50 9.99 -10.58
C ASP A 11 -9.80 11.34 -11.23
N ASP A 12 -10.28 12.29 -10.45
CA ASP A 12 -10.58 13.65 -10.91
C ASP A 12 -9.29 14.47 -11.04
N ASN A 13 -9.19 15.29 -12.08
CA ASN A 13 -8.11 16.26 -12.27
C ASN A 13 -8.56 17.42 -13.20
N THR A 14 -7.82 18.51 -13.21
CA THR A 14 -8.05 19.65 -14.12
C THR A 14 -6.79 19.87 -14.95
N CYS A 15 -6.95 19.91 -16.27
CA CYS A 15 -5.82 20.14 -17.15
C CYS A 15 -5.30 21.57 -17.04
N GLY A 16 -4.05 21.74 -16.60
CA GLY A 16 -3.39 23.06 -16.54
C GLY A 16 -3.12 23.70 -17.90
N VAL A 17 -3.30 22.97 -19.01
CA VAL A 17 -3.11 23.47 -20.38
C VAL A 17 -4.43 23.92 -21.00
N CYS A 18 -5.46 23.06 -21.01
CA CYS A 18 -6.74 23.34 -21.68
C CYS A 18 -7.90 23.66 -20.73
N GLY A 19 -7.68 23.64 -19.41
CA GLY A 19 -8.67 23.98 -18.39
C GLY A 19 -9.82 22.98 -18.21
N HIS A 20 -9.84 21.87 -18.95
CA HIS A 20 -10.92 20.88 -18.84
C HIS A 20 -10.77 20.04 -17.58
N GLU A 21 -11.90 19.83 -16.91
CA GLU A 21 -12.04 18.80 -15.88
C GLU A 21 -12.05 17.43 -16.56
N VAL A 22 -11.28 16.51 -16.00
CA VAL A 22 -11.14 15.14 -16.51
C VAL A 22 -11.33 14.16 -15.37
N ARG A 23 -11.87 12.99 -15.71
CA ARG A 23 -11.88 11.85 -14.82
C ARG A 23 -11.38 10.62 -15.57
N ILE A 24 -10.18 10.16 -15.22
CA ILE A 24 -9.46 9.11 -15.93
C ILE A 24 -8.64 8.28 -14.94
N GLU A 25 -8.37 7.02 -15.27
CA GLU A 25 -7.52 6.14 -14.46
C GLU A 25 -6.04 6.38 -14.82
N PRO A 26 -5.22 6.92 -13.89
CA PRO A 26 -3.80 7.14 -14.15
C PRO A 26 -2.99 5.84 -14.04
N THR A 27 -1.86 5.77 -14.74
CA THR A 27 -0.89 4.69 -14.56
C THR A 27 -0.24 4.84 -13.19
N ARG A 28 -0.26 3.82 -12.33
CA ARG A 28 0.29 3.89 -10.98
C ARG A 28 1.32 2.76 -10.73
N PRO A 29 2.56 3.07 -10.30
CA PRO A 29 3.24 4.37 -10.30
C PRO A 29 3.71 4.81 -11.72
N PRO A 30 3.90 6.13 -12.00
CA PRO A 30 4.00 7.25 -11.05
C PRO A 30 2.70 8.03 -10.76
N GLY A 31 1.59 7.72 -11.41
CA GLY A 31 0.31 8.43 -11.26
C GLY A 31 0.01 9.40 -12.40
N ASP A 32 0.43 9.12 -13.62
CA ASP A 32 0.26 10.00 -14.78
C ASP A 32 -0.74 9.48 -15.81
N ALA A 33 -1.34 10.40 -16.57
CA ALA A 33 -2.14 10.12 -17.76
C ALA A 33 -2.21 11.33 -18.69
N THR A 34 -2.54 11.11 -19.96
CA THR A 34 -2.72 12.19 -20.93
C THR A 34 -4.14 12.74 -20.90
N CYS A 35 -4.27 14.08 -20.97
CA CYS A 35 -5.55 14.75 -21.09
C CYS A 35 -6.26 14.31 -22.41
N PRO A 36 -7.50 13.80 -22.36
CA PRO A 36 -8.22 13.36 -23.56
C PRO A 36 -8.62 14.52 -24.48
N HIS A 37 -8.59 15.77 -24.00
CA HIS A 37 -8.98 16.96 -24.78
C HIS A 37 -7.82 17.58 -25.57
N CYS A 38 -6.60 17.57 -25.03
CA CYS A 38 -5.46 18.26 -25.66
C CYS A 38 -4.16 17.45 -25.71
N GLY A 39 -4.14 16.25 -25.12
CA GLY A 39 -2.95 15.39 -25.08
C GLY A 39 -1.88 15.81 -24.05
N ALA A 40 -2.08 16.89 -23.30
CA ALA A 40 -1.13 17.32 -22.27
C ALA A 40 -0.98 16.25 -21.15
N LEU A 41 0.22 16.09 -20.63
CA LEU A 41 0.51 15.18 -19.52
C LEU A 41 -0.08 15.73 -18.21
N LEU A 42 -0.88 14.90 -17.53
CA LEU A 42 -1.48 15.20 -16.24
C LEU A 42 -0.84 14.33 -15.17
N TRP A 43 -0.54 14.96 -14.05
CA TRP A 43 -0.07 14.30 -12.84
C TRP A 43 -1.22 14.23 -11.85
N PHE A 44 -1.56 13.02 -11.42
CA PHE A 44 -2.55 12.78 -10.40
C PHE A 44 -1.84 12.66 -9.06
N ALA A 45 -2.46 13.24 -8.02
CA ALA A 45 -1.99 12.97 -6.67
C ALA A 45 -2.02 11.46 -6.45
N ASP A 46 -0.95 10.95 -5.85
CA ASP A 46 -0.96 9.56 -5.46
C ASP A 46 -2.14 9.39 -4.49
N LYS A 47 -3.12 8.54 -4.81
CA LYS A 47 -4.12 8.09 -3.85
C LYS A 47 -3.33 7.27 -2.86
N GLN A 48 -2.67 7.94 -1.91
CA GLN A 48 -1.91 7.31 -0.86
C GLN A 48 -2.92 6.67 0.09
N ALA A 49 -3.55 5.57 -0.35
CA ALA A 49 -4.20 4.62 0.53
C ALA A 49 -3.18 4.06 1.55
N ASP A 50 -1.88 4.26 1.29
CA ASP A 50 -0.76 3.89 2.17
C ASP A 50 -0.32 5.03 3.12
N SER A 51 -0.84 6.25 2.96
CA SER A 51 -0.52 7.32 3.91
C SER A 51 -1.23 7.07 5.24
N PRO A 52 -0.55 7.20 6.38
CA PRO A 52 -1.19 7.02 7.67
C PRO A 52 -2.29 8.06 7.88
N THR A 53 -3.53 7.62 8.14
CA THR A 53 -4.67 8.51 8.42
C THR A 53 -4.56 9.20 9.78
N THR A 54 -3.71 8.67 10.69
CA THR A 54 -3.47 9.24 12.01
C THR A 54 -1.99 9.42 12.33
N ALA A 55 -1.67 10.46 13.11
CA ALA A 55 -0.29 10.72 13.56
C ALA A 55 0.29 9.56 14.39
N LYS A 56 -0.55 8.83 15.14
CA LYS A 56 -0.11 7.64 15.89
C LYS A 56 0.23 6.48 14.96
N ALA A 57 -0.59 6.23 13.93
CA ALA A 57 -0.28 5.23 12.91
C ALA A 57 1.02 5.59 12.18
N ALA A 58 1.22 6.86 11.80
CA ALA A 58 2.46 7.35 11.20
C ALA A 58 3.70 7.09 12.08
N MET A 59 3.58 7.36 13.38
CA MET A 59 4.67 7.13 14.35
C MET A 59 5.00 5.63 14.50
N TYR A 60 3.99 4.75 14.53
CA TYR A 60 4.24 3.30 14.56
C TYR A 60 4.82 2.79 13.24
N TRP A 61 4.33 3.29 12.10
CA TRP A 61 4.90 2.99 10.79
C TRP A 61 6.38 3.34 10.71
N ARG A 62 6.77 4.55 11.15
CA ARG A 62 8.18 4.96 11.16
C ARG A 62 9.04 4.07 12.05
N ARG A 63 8.53 3.64 13.21
CA ARG A 63 9.22 2.69 14.10
C ARG A 63 9.35 1.30 13.48
N ALA A 64 8.34 0.85 12.74
CA ALA A 64 8.40 -0.40 11.97
C ALA A 64 9.50 -0.33 10.92
N GLN A 65 9.57 0.75 10.14
CA GLN A 65 10.60 0.92 9.10
C GLN A 65 12.03 0.88 9.67
N VAL A 66 12.26 1.51 10.84
CA VAL A 66 13.55 1.39 11.54
C VAL A 66 13.83 -0.06 11.97
N ALA A 67 12.84 -0.77 12.47
CA ALA A 67 12.99 -2.18 12.87
C ALA A 67 13.26 -3.09 11.66
N LEU A 68 12.61 -2.84 10.52
CA LEU A 68 12.83 -3.55 9.25
C LEU A 68 14.26 -3.35 8.75
N GLY A 69 14.75 -2.10 8.70
CA GLY A 69 16.12 -1.80 8.29
C GLY A 69 17.18 -2.40 9.22
N ALA A 70 16.84 -2.63 10.49
CA ALA A 70 17.68 -3.33 11.45
C ALA A 70 17.48 -4.86 11.47
N GLU A 71 16.69 -5.41 10.54
CA GLU A 71 16.27 -6.82 10.46
C GLU A 71 15.67 -7.37 11.78
N ASN A 72 15.13 -6.48 12.62
CA ASN A 72 14.44 -6.87 13.84
C ASN A 72 12.96 -7.18 13.51
N TRP A 73 12.75 -8.34 12.90
CA TRP A 73 11.44 -8.78 12.39
C TRP A 73 10.36 -8.84 13.46
N GLN A 74 10.71 -9.17 14.71
CA GLN A 74 9.77 -9.22 15.85
C GLN A 74 9.30 -7.82 16.26
N ALA A 75 10.23 -6.86 16.33
CA ALA A 75 9.86 -5.47 16.60
C ALA A 75 9.06 -4.87 15.44
N ALA A 76 9.43 -5.19 14.19
CA ALA A 76 8.69 -4.77 13.01
C ALA A 76 7.23 -5.26 13.06
N GLU A 77 7.00 -6.56 13.34
CA GLU A 77 5.65 -7.12 13.49
C GLU A 77 4.84 -6.37 14.54
N ARG A 78 5.44 -6.11 15.71
CA ARG A 78 4.77 -5.40 16.81
C ARG A 78 4.33 -3.99 16.42
N TRP A 79 5.19 -3.25 15.72
CA TRP A 79 4.87 -1.88 15.33
C TRP A 79 3.86 -1.85 14.18
N LEU A 80 4.01 -2.72 13.18
CA LEU A 80 3.07 -2.85 12.07
C LEU A 80 1.68 -3.27 12.53
N SER A 81 1.59 -4.21 13.47
CA SER A 81 0.31 -4.62 14.06
C SER A 81 -0.41 -3.46 14.74
N LYS A 82 0.32 -2.55 15.40
CA LYS A 82 -0.28 -1.35 16.01
C LYS A 82 -0.69 -0.31 14.96
N ALA A 83 0.10 -0.13 13.90
CA ALA A 83 -0.24 0.76 12.81
C ALA A 83 -1.53 0.29 12.10
N ALA A 84 -1.58 -0.99 11.69
CA ALA A 84 -2.75 -1.59 11.04
C ALA A 84 -4.01 -1.60 11.92
N ALA A 85 -3.86 -1.75 13.25
CA ALA A 85 -4.99 -1.66 14.18
C ALA A 85 -5.58 -0.24 14.29
N LEU A 86 -4.73 0.79 14.15
CA LEU A 86 -5.16 2.18 14.17
C LEU A 86 -5.67 2.67 12.81
N ASP A 87 -5.25 2.01 11.73
CA ASP A 87 -5.61 2.37 10.37
C ASP A 87 -5.93 1.12 9.52
N PRO A 88 -7.09 0.48 9.75
CA PRO A 88 -7.42 -0.78 9.08
C PRO A 88 -7.64 -0.65 7.56
N GLY A 89 -7.93 0.56 7.09
CA GLY A 89 -8.11 0.89 5.67
C GLY A 89 -6.81 1.11 4.91
N ASN A 90 -5.67 1.09 5.60
CA ASN A 90 -4.36 1.25 4.99
C ASN A 90 -3.80 -0.11 4.55
N ASP A 91 -3.84 -0.36 3.25
CA ASP A 91 -3.45 -1.64 2.64
C ASP A 91 -1.95 -1.88 2.78
N GLY A 92 -1.12 -0.85 2.66
CA GLY A 92 0.32 -0.90 2.89
C GLY A 92 0.68 -1.48 4.27
N PHE A 93 0.04 -1.01 5.35
CA PHE A 93 0.29 -1.56 6.70
C PHE A 93 -0.08 -3.04 6.79
N ARG A 94 -1.19 -3.46 6.16
CA ARG A 94 -1.65 -4.85 6.19
C ARG A 94 -0.72 -5.76 5.39
N GLN A 95 -0.32 -5.34 4.20
CA GLN A 95 0.57 -6.11 3.33
C GLN A 95 1.97 -6.26 3.94
N GLU A 96 2.55 -5.17 4.45
CA GLU A 96 3.87 -5.20 5.09
C GLU A 96 3.86 -6.08 6.36
N LEU A 97 2.80 -6.00 7.19
CA LEU A 97 2.64 -6.86 8.36
C LEU A 97 2.64 -8.35 7.98
N GLU A 98 1.94 -8.70 6.91
CA GLU A 98 1.88 -10.07 6.41
C GLU A 98 3.24 -10.58 5.92
N GLN A 99 3.98 -9.75 5.17
CA GLN A 99 5.34 -10.09 4.73
C GLN A 99 6.27 -10.35 5.93
N VAL A 100 6.20 -9.52 6.97
CA VAL A 100 6.98 -9.71 8.20
C VAL A 100 6.61 -11.00 8.92
N ARG A 101 5.31 -11.34 8.99
CA ARG A 101 4.85 -12.61 9.56
C ARG A 101 5.36 -13.82 8.80
N GLN A 102 5.34 -13.76 7.48
CA GLN A 102 5.90 -14.81 6.63
C GLN A 102 7.41 -14.96 6.84
N LYS A 103 8.14 -13.85 6.95
CA LYS A 103 9.58 -13.85 7.26
C LYS A 103 9.87 -14.49 8.61
N LEU A 104 9.11 -14.12 9.65
CA LEU A 104 9.23 -14.74 10.98
C LEU A 104 8.93 -16.24 10.95
N ALA A 105 7.91 -16.66 10.20
CA ALA A 105 7.57 -18.07 10.03
C ALA A 105 8.71 -18.84 9.34
N ALA A 106 9.34 -18.27 8.32
CA ALA A 106 10.47 -18.86 7.61
C ALA A 106 11.73 -19.00 8.49
N LEU A 107 11.95 -18.05 9.41
CA LEU A 107 13.08 -18.08 10.35
C LEU A 107 12.87 -19.03 11.54
N ARG A 108 11.64 -19.50 11.79
CA ARG A 108 11.40 -20.46 12.86
C ARG A 108 12.13 -21.77 12.52
N PRO A 109 13.00 -22.28 13.41
CA PRO A 109 13.71 -23.51 13.15
C PRO A 109 12.70 -24.65 12.98
N THR A 110 12.67 -25.25 11.79
CA THR A 110 11.88 -26.45 11.55
C THR A 110 12.41 -27.52 12.50
N LYS A 111 11.59 -27.96 13.47
CA LYS A 111 11.94 -29.06 14.37
C LYS A 111 12.47 -30.21 13.50
N ARG A 112 13.78 -30.51 13.62
CA ARG A 112 14.41 -31.65 12.95
C ARG A 112 13.52 -32.87 13.18
N ARG A 113 12.87 -33.39 12.12
CA ARG A 113 12.30 -34.74 12.13
C ARG A 113 13.46 -35.68 12.44
N ARG A 114 13.64 -36.05 13.71
CA ARG A 114 14.51 -37.17 14.09
C ARG A 114 13.93 -38.41 13.41
N LYS A 115 14.54 -38.82 12.29
CA LYS A 115 14.35 -40.16 11.74
C LYS A 115 14.78 -41.14 12.83
N ARG A 116 13.81 -41.75 13.53
CA ARG A 116 14.06 -43.01 14.24
C ARG A 116 13.96 -44.09 13.17
N GLN A 117 15.10 -44.63 12.74
CA GLN A 117 15.13 -45.93 12.06
C GLN A 117 14.92 -47.00 13.15
N PRO A 118 13.91 -47.87 13.04
CA PRO A 118 13.92 -49.16 13.69
C PRO A 118 14.77 -50.17 12.89
N ASP A 119 15.30 -51.14 13.61
CA ASP A 119 16.41 -52.07 13.29
C ASP A 119 16.37 -52.80 11.93
#